data_AF-H3AYT5-F1
#
_entry.id   AF-H3AYT5-F1
#
_cell.length_a   1.000
_cell.length_b   1.000
_cell.length_c   1.000
_cell.angle_alpha   90.00
_cell.angle_beta   90.00
_cell.angle_gamma   90.00
#
_symmetry.space_group_name_H-M   'P 1'
#
loop_
_entity.id
_entity.type
_entity.pdbx_description
1 polymer ?
#
loop_
_entity_poly.entity_id
_entity_poly.type
_entity_poly.pdbx_seq_one_letter_code
_entity_poly.pdbx_strand_id
1 'polypeptide(L)'
;MICVVLAIFANIFQTAWTGVNERTFIAIKPDGVQRRLIGEIVRRFERKGFKLVGMKLMQASESLLKEHYIGLRDRPFYNRLVKYMSSGPVVAMVWQGLDVVRTARAMLGETNPADSKPGTIRGDYGVEVSK
;
A
#
# COMPACT_ATOMS: atom_id res chain seq x y z
N MET A 1 17.58 26.68 30.22
CA MET A 1 18.17 25.33 30.43
C MET A 1 17.31 24.20 29.88
N ILE A 2 15.99 24.16 30.10
CA ILE A 2 15.09 23.10 29.60
C ILE A 2 15.11 22.95 28.06
N CYS A 3 15.09 24.05 27.29
CA CYS A 3 15.10 23.97 25.82
C CYS A 3 16.42 23.41 25.25
N VAL A 4 17.55 23.63 25.93
CA VAL A 4 18.86 23.10 25.50
C VAL A 4 18.92 21.59 25.75
N VAL A 5 18.38 21.12 26.87
CA VAL A 5 18.27 19.68 27.18
C VAL A 5 17.35 18.99 26.17
N LEU A 6 16.18 19.56 25.84
CA LEU A 6 15.26 18.99 24.84
C LEU A 6 15.87 18.94 23.43
N ALA A 7 16.63 19.96 23.02
CA ALA A 7 17.30 20.00 21.72
C ALA A 7 18.44 18.96 21.63
N ILE A 8 19.17 18.74 22.72
CA ILE A 8 20.20 17.69 22.79
C ILE A 8 19.56 16.30 22.75
N PHE A 9 18.46 16.08 23.46
CA PHE A 9 17.70 14.82 23.39
C PHE A 9 17.15 14.55 21.98
N ALA A 10 16.61 15.57 21.31
CA ALA A 10 16.08 15.42 19.95
C ALA A 10 17.16 15.03 18.93
N ASN A 11 18.38 15.57 19.06
CA ASN A 11 19.50 15.28 18.15
C ASN A 11 20.21 13.95 18.45
N ILE A 12 20.25 13.51 19.71
CA ILE A 12 20.83 12.21 20.10
C ILE A 12 19.90 11.04 19.71
N PHE A 13 18.57 11.24 19.72
CA PHE A 13 17.59 10.20 19.41
C PHE A 13 17.15 10.10 17.95
N GLN A 14 17.64 10.95 17.01
CA GLN A 14 17.21 10.88 15.60
C GLN A 14 17.46 9.51 14.96
N THR A 15 18.56 8.86 15.31
CA THR A 15 18.94 7.53 14.78
C THR A 15 18.01 6.40 15.26
N ALA A 16 17.32 6.56 16.38
CA ALA A 16 16.34 5.59 16.88
C ALA A 16 14.97 5.69 16.20
N TRP A 17 14.73 6.75 15.42
CA TRP A 17 13.42 7.08 14.85
C TRP A 17 13.27 6.74 13.36
N THR A 18 14.33 6.28 12.70
CA THR A 18 14.36 6.05 11.24
C THR A 18 13.33 5.01 10.80
N GLY A 19 13.10 3.96 11.60
CA GLY A 19 12.10 2.92 11.31
C GLY A 19 10.65 3.42 11.38
N VAL A 20 10.32 4.33 12.31
CA VAL A 20 8.93 4.83 12.49
C VAL A 20 8.50 5.77 11.36
N ASN A 21 9.47 6.30 10.61
CA ASN A 21 9.23 7.15 9.45
C ASN A 21 9.26 6.38 8.12
N GLU A 22 9.42 5.04 8.14
CA GLU A 22 9.31 4.23 6.93
C GLU A 22 7.93 4.44 6.29
N ARG A 23 7.89 4.51 4.96
CA ARG A 23 6.68 4.71 4.17
C ARG A 23 6.52 3.60 3.16
N THR A 24 5.28 3.20 2.92
CA THR A 24 4.93 2.27 1.85
C THR A 24 3.77 2.80 1.02
N PHE A 25 3.80 2.50 -0.27
CA PHE A 25 2.73 2.78 -1.21
C PHE A 25 1.76 1.59 -1.28
N ILE A 26 0.48 1.87 -1.07
CA ILE A 26 -0.61 0.88 -1.19
C ILE A 26 -1.65 1.43 -2.14
N ALA A 27 -2.05 0.63 -3.13
CA ALA A 27 -3.12 0.98 -4.06
C ALA A 27 -4.28 -0.01 -3.93
N ILE A 28 -5.49 0.51 -3.76
CA ILE A 28 -6.71 -0.27 -3.97
C ILE A 28 -7.01 -0.24 -5.47
N LYS A 29 -6.97 -1.43 -6.08
CA LYS A 29 -7.22 -1.65 -7.50
C LYS A 29 -8.69 -1.37 -7.88
N PRO A 30 -9.01 -1.27 -9.19
CA PRO A 30 -10.37 -0.91 -9.63
C PRO A 30 -11.47 -1.83 -9.09
N ASP A 31 -11.22 -3.13 -8.97
CA ASP A 31 -12.15 -4.11 -8.38
C ASP A 31 -12.45 -3.83 -6.91
N GLY A 32 -11.43 -3.48 -6.11
CA GLY A 32 -11.62 -3.13 -4.69
C GLY A 32 -12.46 -1.87 -4.52
N VAL A 33 -12.34 -0.91 -5.44
CA VAL A 33 -13.17 0.29 -5.47
C VAL A 33 -14.61 -0.05 -5.86
N GLN A 34 -14.81 -0.79 -6.95
CA GLN A 34 -16.13 -1.20 -7.44
C GLN A 34 -16.91 -2.03 -6.40
N ARG A 35 -16.19 -2.89 -5.66
CA ARG A 35 -16.76 -3.73 -4.59
C ARG A 35 -16.93 -2.99 -3.26
N ARG A 36 -16.71 -1.67 -3.22
CA ARG A 36 -16.88 -0.81 -2.04
C ARG A 36 -16.01 -1.23 -0.84
N LEU A 37 -14.82 -1.77 -1.09
CA LEU A 37 -13.89 -2.25 -0.06
C LEU A 37 -12.93 -1.18 0.47
N ILE A 38 -13.06 0.08 0.01
CA ILE A 38 -12.15 1.18 0.39
C ILE A 38 -12.11 1.35 1.91
N GLY A 39 -13.26 1.57 2.54
CA GLY A 39 -13.33 1.81 3.98
C GLY A 39 -12.82 0.63 4.79
N GLU A 40 -13.11 -0.60 4.35
CA GLU A 40 -12.68 -1.82 5.02
C GLU A 40 -11.16 -2.01 4.98
N ILE A 41 -10.53 -1.75 3.83
CA ILE A 41 -9.07 -1.81 3.68
C ILE A 41 -8.41 -0.71 4.52
N VAL A 42 -8.86 0.54 4.39
CA VAL A 42 -8.31 1.67 5.16
C VAL A 42 -8.39 1.39 6.66
N ARG A 43 -9.56 0.95 7.15
CA ARG A 43 -9.80 0.59 8.55
C ARG A 43 -8.80 -0.44 9.07
N ARG A 44 -8.39 -1.42 8.26
CA ARG A 44 -7.38 -2.42 8.69
C ARG A 44 -6.02 -1.80 8.95
N PHE A 45 -5.57 -0.85 8.11
CA PHE A 45 -4.31 -0.15 8.32
C PHE A 45 -4.38 0.84 9.50
N GLU A 46 -5.50 1.55 9.65
CA GLU A 46 -5.73 2.44 10.80
C GLU A 46 -5.75 1.67 12.12
N ARG A 47 -6.51 0.55 12.19
CA ARG A 47 -6.57 -0.31 13.39
C ARG A 47 -5.23 -0.97 13.72
N LYS A 48 -4.36 -1.16 12.73
CA LYS A 48 -2.99 -1.65 12.96
C LYS A 48 -2.11 -0.58 13.62
N GLY A 49 -2.47 0.69 13.53
CA GLY A 49 -1.72 1.82 14.09
C GLY A 49 -0.81 2.53 13.08
N PHE A 50 -0.96 2.27 11.78
CA PHE A 50 -0.20 3.00 10.76
C PHE A 50 -0.79 4.39 10.53
N LYS A 51 0.09 5.35 10.25
CA LYS A 51 -0.31 6.73 9.93
C LYS A 51 -0.58 6.86 8.44
N LEU A 52 -1.78 7.29 8.07
CA LEU A 52 -2.08 7.70 6.70
C LEU A 52 -1.40 9.05 6.42
N VAL A 53 -0.48 9.10 5.46
CA VAL A 53 0.24 10.35 5.11
C VAL A 53 -0.21 10.95 3.79
N GLY A 54 -0.93 10.18 2.96
CA GLY A 54 -1.53 10.67 1.73
C GLY A 54 -2.53 9.67 1.18
N MET A 55 -3.60 10.18 0.58
CA MET A 55 -4.65 9.39 -0.06
C MET A 55 -5.23 10.18 -1.23
N LYS A 56 -5.41 9.52 -2.38
CA LYS A 56 -6.03 10.12 -3.57
C LYS A 56 -6.82 9.08 -4.34
N LEU A 57 -8.09 9.38 -4.63
CA LEU A 57 -8.87 8.67 -5.64
C LEU A 57 -8.50 9.25 -7.00
N MET A 58 -8.10 8.41 -7.95
CA MET A 58 -7.73 8.87 -9.29
C MET A 58 -7.94 7.79 -10.35
N GLN A 59 -8.18 8.25 -11.58
CA GLN A 59 -8.05 7.41 -12.77
C GLN A 59 -6.58 7.48 -13.23
N ALA A 60 -5.83 6.37 -13.12
CA ALA A 60 -4.44 6.34 -13.55
C ALA A 60 -4.35 6.24 -15.08
N SER A 61 -3.51 7.07 -15.71
CA SER A 61 -3.26 6.96 -17.15
C SER A 61 -2.47 5.70 -17.48
N GLU A 62 -2.62 5.17 -18.69
CA GLU A 62 -1.80 4.03 -19.13
C GLU A 62 -0.31 4.35 -19.12
N SER A 63 0.09 5.59 -19.41
CA SER A 63 1.50 6.01 -19.36
C SER A 63 2.10 5.84 -17.97
N LEU A 64 1.38 6.32 -16.94
CA LEU A 64 1.78 6.20 -15.54
C LEU A 64 1.85 4.73 -15.11
N LEU A 65 0.88 3.92 -15.52
CA LEU A 65 0.83 2.48 -15.18
C LEU A 65 1.93 1.67 -15.87
N LYS A 66 2.28 2.02 -17.12
CA LYS A 66 3.41 1.41 -17.83
C LYS A 66 4.73 1.71 -17.14
N GLU A 67 4.93 2.94 -16.69
CA GLU A 67 6.09 3.33 -15.90
C GLU A 67 6.12 2.59 -14.55
N HIS A 68 4.98 2.56 -13.83
CA HIS A 68 4.87 1.87 -12.54
C HIS A 68 5.19 0.37 -12.63
N TYR A 69 4.79 -0.29 -13.71
CA TYR A 69 5.00 -1.73 -13.92
C TYR A 69 6.17 -2.05 -14.87
N ILE A 70 7.12 -1.13 -15.09
CA ILE A 70 8.20 -1.31 -16.08
C ILE A 70 9.01 -2.60 -15.87
N GLY A 71 9.24 -3.00 -14.62
CA GLY A 71 9.94 -4.26 -14.28
C GLY A 71 9.19 -5.54 -14.68
N LEU A 72 7.93 -5.43 -15.11
CA LEU A 72 7.10 -6.52 -15.60
C LEU A 72 6.91 -6.49 -17.12
N ARG A 73 7.58 -5.57 -17.85
CA ARG A 73 7.39 -5.35 -19.30
C ARG A 73 7.43 -6.64 -20.13
N ASP A 74 8.35 -7.54 -19.81
CA ASP A 74 8.57 -8.78 -20.57
C ASP A 74 7.65 -9.94 -20.13
N ARG A 75 6.76 -9.69 -19.15
CA ARG A 75 5.79 -10.69 -18.71
C ARG A 75 4.61 -10.75 -19.68
N PRO A 76 4.09 -11.95 -20.00
CA PRO A 76 3.02 -12.11 -20.99
C PRO A 76 1.71 -11.41 -20.59
N PHE A 77 1.52 -11.13 -19.29
CA PHE A 77 0.33 -10.45 -18.76
C PHE A 77 0.47 -8.92 -18.65
N TYR A 78 1.63 -8.34 -18.98
CA TYR A 78 1.92 -6.91 -18.74
C TYR A 78 0.87 -5.96 -19.36
N ASN A 79 0.58 -6.11 -20.64
CA ASN A 79 -0.37 -5.26 -21.34
C ASN A 79 -1.79 -5.41 -20.78
N ARG A 80 -2.16 -6.61 -20.35
CA ARG A 80 -3.46 -6.87 -19.73
C ARG A 80 -3.55 -6.23 -18.35
N LEU A 81 -2.50 -6.34 -17.54
CA LEU A 81 -2.39 -5.68 -16.24
C LEU A 81 -2.53 -4.16 -16.35
N VAL A 82 -1.84 -3.53 -17.32
CA VAL A 82 -1.95 -2.08 -17.54
C VAL A 82 -3.38 -1.70 -17.92
N LYS A 83 -4.00 -2.41 -18.88
CA LYS A 83 -5.39 -2.18 -19.29
C LYS A 83 -6.39 -2.37 -18.15
N TYR A 84 -6.17 -3.39 -17.33
CA TYR A 84 -6.99 -3.64 -16.15
C TYR A 84 -6.88 -2.50 -15.14
N MET A 85 -5.66 -2.08 -14.82
CA MET A 85 -5.44 -1.01 -13.86
C MET A 85 -5.93 0.36 -14.36
N SER A 86 -5.98 0.58 -15.68
CA SER A 86 -6.53 1.80 -16.29
C SER A 86 -8.04 1.74 -16.54
N SER A 87 -8.72 0.60 -16.27
CA SER A 87 -10.14 0.43 -16.59
C SER A 87 -11.09 1.12 -15.62
N GLY A 88 -10.58 1.62 -14.49
CA GLY A 88 -11.40 2.24 -13.46
C GLY A 88 -10.57 2.98 -12.41
N PRO A 89 -11.25 3.65 -11.46
CA PRO A 89 -10.57 4.46 -10.46
C PRO A 89 -9.80 3.58 -9.48
N VAL A 90 -8.64 4.06 -9.06
CA VAL A 90 -7.81 3.47 -8.01
C VAL A 90 -7.72 4.42 -6.82
N VAL A 91 -7.55 3.86 -5.63
CA VAL A 91 -7.22 4.64 -4.43
C VAL A 91 -5.74 4.45 -4.14
N ALA A 92 -4.95 5.47 -4.45
CA ALA A 92 -3.53 5.54 -4.14
C ALA A 92 -3.35 6.06 -2.71
N MET A 93 -2.58 5.33 -1.88
CA MET A 93 -2.34 5.67 -0.47
C MET A 93 -0.87 5.54 -0.13
N VAL A 94 -0.43 6.33 0.83
CA VAL A 94 0.87 6.20 1.48
C VAL A 94 0.65 6.03 2.97
N TRP A 95 1.21 4.95 3.52
CA TRP A 95 1.16 4.62 4.94
C TRP A 95 2.54 4.73 5.55
N GLN A 96 2.62 5.22 6.79
CA GLN A 96 3.85 5.40 7.53
C GLN A 96 3.81 4.66 8.87
N GLY A 97 4.92 4.02 9.25
CA GLY A 97 5.12 3.42 10.56
C GLY A 97 6.28 2.43 10.59
N LEU A 98 6.56 1.88 11.77
CA LEU A 98 7.63 0.90 11.96
C LEU A 98 7.37 -0.37 11.14
N ASP A 99 8.35 -0.77 10.32
CA ASP A 99 8.28 -1.93 9.43
C ASP A 99 7.00 -1.97 8.58
N VAL A 100 6.47 -0.81 8.20
CA VAL A 100 5.20 -0.70 7.47
C VAL A 100 5.27 -1.44 6.14
N VAL A 101 6.41 -1.48 5.45
CA VAL A 101 6.54 -2.20 4.16
C VAL A 101 6.35 -3.70 4.37
N ARG A 102 7.08 -4.29 5.32
CA ARG A 102 7.02 -5.73 5.63
C ARG A 102 5.65 -6.11 6.17
N THR A 103 5.14 -5.33 7.12
CA THR A 103 3.86 -5.60 7.77
C THR A 103 2.68 -5.42 6.83
N ALA A 104 2.71 -4.41 5.95
CA ALA A 104 1.67 -4.20 4.95
C ALA A 104 1.60 -5.39 3.97
N ARG A 105 2.76 -5.92 3.53
CA ARG A 105 2.80 -7.14 2.69
C ARG A 105 2.16 -8.34 3.38
N ALA A 106 2.47 -8.56 4.66
CA ALA A 106 1.86 -9.63 5.44
C ALA A 106 0.34 -9.44 5.61
N MET A 107 -0.13 -8.19 5.81
CA MET A 107 -1.55 -7.87 5.91
C MET A 107 -2.31 -8.04 4.59
N LEU A 108 -1.66 -7.73 3.46
CA LEU A 108 -2.25 -7.92 2.14
C LEU A 108 -2.46 -9.41 1.82
N GLY A 109 -1.54 -10.27 2.24
CA GLY A 109 -1.51 -11.69 1.87
C GLY A 109 -0.69 -11.93 0.59
N GLU A 110 -0.58 -13.18 0.19
CA GLU A 110 0.19 -13.60 -0.99
C GLU A 110 -0.39 -13.03 -2.28
N THR A 111 0.42 -12.98 -3.36
CA THR A 111 -0.05 -12.43 -4.65
C THR A 111 -1.23 -13.23 -5.21
N ASN A 112 -1.18 -14.55 -5.01
CA ASN A 112 -2.28 -15.45 -5.31
C ASN A 112 -3.24 -15.53 -4.11
N PRO A 113 -4.51 -15.12 -4.26
CA PRO A 113 -5.49 -15.23 -3.18
C PRO A 113 -5.69 -16.66 -2.68
N ALA A 114 -5.52 -17.67 -3.54
CA ALA A 114 -5.62 -19.08 -3.14
C ALA A 114 -4.54 -19.48 -2.11
N ASP A 115 -3.39 -18.81 -2.13
CA ASP A 115 -2.28 -19.03 -1.19
C ASP A 115 -2.35 -18.07 0.01
N SER A 116 -3.34 -17.16 0.04
CA SER A 116 -3.50 -16.16 1.10
C SER A 116 -4.27 -16.72 2.29
N LYS A 117 -3.74 -16.51 3.50
CA LYS A 117 -4.37 -16.99 4.74
C LYS A 117 -5.62 -16.19 5.09
N PRO A 118 -6.65 -16.81 5.71
CA PRO A 118 -7.76 -16.07 6.31
C PRO A 118 -7.27 -14.98 7.27
N GLY A 119 -7.91 -13.81 7.24
CA GLY A 119 -7.52 -12.61 7.97
C GLY A 119 -6.61 -11.66 7.19
N THR A 120 -6.01 -12.11 6.08
CA THR A 120 -5.33 -11.20 5.12
C THR A 120 -6.33 -10.57 4.17
N ILE A 121 -6.02 -9.41 3.60
CA ILE A 121 -6.94 -8.70 2.70
C ILE A 121 -7.30 -9.56 1.47
N ARG A 122 -6.31 -10.24 0.88
CA ARG A 122 -6.54 -11.13 -0.28
C ARG A 122 -7.17 -12.45 0.12
N GLY A 123 -6.89 -12.99 1.30
CA GLY A 123 -7.56 -14.19 1.80
C GLY A 123 -9.05 -13.95 2.10
N ASP A 124 -9.40 -12.77 2.61
CA ASP A 124 -10.78 -12.46 2.98
C ASP A 124 -11.62 -11.97 1.79
N TYR A 125 -11.00 -11.30 0.81
CA TYR A 125 -11.74 -10.63 -0.26
C TYR A 125 -11.30 -11.01 -1.68
N GLY A 126 -10.15 -11.65 -1.88
CA GLY A 126 -9.66 -12.09 -3.18
C GLY A 126 -10.13 -13.50 -3.53
N VAL A 127 -10.34 -13.76 -4.82
CA VAL A 127 -10.70 -15.11 -5.31
C VAL A 127 -9.74 -15.56 -6.40
N GLU A 128 -9.47 -14.70 -7.39
CA GLU A 128 -8.51 -14.97 -8.46
C GLU A 128 -7.37 -13.96 -8.45
N VAL A 129 -6.20 -14.36 -8.97
CA VAL A 129 -5.17 -13.40 -9.38
C VAL A 129 -5.75 -12.53 -10.48
N SER A 130 -5.78 -11.21 -10.27
CA SER A 130 -6.25 -10.26 -11.29
C SER A 130 -5.51 -10.51 -12.60
N LYS A 131 -6.22 -10.97 -13.64
CA LYS A 131 -5.68 -11.31 -14.96
C LYS A 131 -5.40 -10.06 -15.77
#